data_AF-A0A7L3HM29-F1
#
_entry.id   AF-A0A7L3HM29-F1
#
_cell.length_a   1.000
_cell.length_b   1.000
_cell.length_c   1.000
_cell.angle_alpha   90.00
_cell.angle_beta   90.00
_cell.angle_gamma   90.00
#
_symmetry.space_group_name_H-M   'P 1'
#
loop_
_entity.id
_entity.type
_entity.pdbx_description
1 polymer ?
#
loop_
_entity_poly.entity_id
_entity_poly.type
_entity_poly.pdbx_seq_one_letter_code
_entity_poly.pdbx_strand_id
1 'polypeptide(L)'
;MPEGPSVRKFQLLTSPFVGQVVVKVGGSSQKLSVNDLNALRLQDSQVHGKNLYLAFVAAEGPLGATAEETVLQREAACGAHCPAQAQQGQVGAPQPHSQDEELQEPQHSRSEAPEAAEGRGNWLRIHFGMFGSIRANEFSRASRANKRGDWKDPVPRLILHFESGGFLVFYNCRMLWCSSPRADPASDILSVEFHRGRALRALCAPDPICYTLLDQRYFSGLG
;
A
#
# COMPACT_ATOMS: atom_id res chain seq x y z
N MET A 1 -16.01 -11.22 -4.74
CA MET A 1 -14.88 -10.28 -4.92
C MET A 1 -13.61 -11.09 -4.71
N PRO A 2 -12.47 -10.82 -5.38
CA PRO A 2 -11.25 -11.56 -5.10
C PRO A 2 -10.89 -11.49 -3.61
N GLU A 3 -10.75 -12.66 -2.99
CA GLU A 3 -10.30 -12.82 -1.61
C GLU A 3 -8.77 -12.96 -1.54
N GLY A 4 -8.22 -13.00 -0.33
CA GLY A 4 -6.77 -13.04 -0.09
C GLY A 4 -6.03 -14.05 -0.96
N PRO A 5 -6.44 -15.33 -1.03
CA PRO A 5 -5.79 -16.32 -1.88
C PRO A 5 -5.81 -15.97 -3.38
N SER A 6 -6.87 -15.32 -3.85
CA SER A 6 -6.97 -14.89 -5.26
C SER A 6 -6.04 -13.70 -5.54
N VAL A 7 -5.97 -12.74 -4.62
CA VAL A 7 -5.06 -11.59 -4.74
C VAL A 7 -3.61 -12.05 -4.64
N ARG A 8 -3.30 -13.07 -3.84
CA ARG A 8 -1.97 -13.70 -3.80
C ARG A 8 -1.58 -14.29 -5.16
N LYS A 9 -2.51 -14.96 -5.85
CA LYS A 9 -2.27 -15.43 -7.24
C LYS A 9 -2.03 -14.26 -8.20
N PHE A 10 -2.72 -13.14 -8.02
CA PHE A 10 -2.49 -11.94 -8.83
C PHE A 10 -1.09 -11.37 -8.63
N GLN A 11 -0.55 -11.41 -7.40
CA GLN A 11 0.82 -10.98 -7.15
C GLN A 11 1.86 -11.85 -7.86
N LEU A 12 1.65 -13.17 -7.92
CA LEU A 12 2.54 -14.06 -8.71
C LEU A 12 2.58 -13.69 -10.20
N LEU A 13 1.50 -13.13 -10.76
CA LEU A 13 1.49 -12.62 -12.14
C LEU A 13 2.28 -11.32 -12.31
N THR A 14 2.43 -10.53 -11.24
CA THR A 14 3.21 -9.29 -11.26
C THR A 14 4.70 -9.51 -10.98
N SER A 15 5.06 -10.57 -10.24
CA SER A 15 6.43 -10.85 -9.84
C SER A 15 7.46 -10.85 -10.98
N PRO A 16 7.17 -11.39 -12.19
CA PRO A 16 8.13 -11.35 -13.32
C PRO A 16 8.46 -9.94 -13.82
N PHE A 17 7.62 -8.95 -13.49
CA PHE A 17 7.79 -7.56 -13.92
C PHE A 17 8.53 -6.70 -12.88
N VAL A 18 8.75 -7.24 -11.68
CA VAL A 18 9.54 -6.57 -10.65
C VAL A 18 10.97 -6.36 -11.15
N GLY A 19 11.50 -5.17 -10.92
CA GLY A 19 12.78 -4.71 -11.43
C GLY A 19 12.69 -4.06 -12.81
N GLN A 20 11.57 -4.09 -13.53
CA GLN A 20 11.48 -3.51 -14.89
C GLN A 20 10.95 -2.08 -14.89
N VAL A 21 11.41 -1.27 -15.85
CA VAL A 21 10.92 0.09 -16.08
C VAL A 21 9.62 0.09 -16.89
N VAL A 22 8.65 0.90 -16.46
CA VAL A 22 7.39 1.13 -17.17
C VAL A 22 7.64 2.12 -18.32
N VAL A 23 7.47 1.67 -19.56
CA VAL A 23 7.73 2.48 -20.76
C VAL A 23 6.48 3.13 -21.33
N LYS A 24 5.31 2.58 -21.01
CA LYS A 24 4.02 3.10 -21.46
C LYS A 24 2.93 2.70 -20.49
N VAL A 25 2.02 3.64 -20.22
CA VAL A 25 0.86 3.40 -19.37
C VAL A 25 -0.43 3.68 -20.14
N GLY A 26 -1.49 2.95 -19.82
CA GLY A 26 -2.83 3.18 -20.36
C GLY A 26 -3.94 2.77 -19.39
N GLY A 27 -5.18 2.81 -19.85
CA GLY A 27 -6.36 2.43 -19.07
C GLY A 27 -7.34 3.57 -18.83
N SER A 28 -8.51 3.23 -18.27
CA SER A 28 -9.65 4.16 -18.09
C SER A 28 -9.65 4.93 -16.77
N SER A 29 -8.63 4.78 -15.92
CA SER A 29 -8.60 5.42 -14.61
C SER A 29 -8.19 6.88 -14.72
N GLN A 30 -9.14 7.80 -14.56
CA GLN A 30 -8.89 9.24 -14.62
C GLN A 30 -8.47 9.86 -13.27
N LYS A 31 -8.80 9.21 -12.14
CA LYS A 31 -8.53 9.74 -10.79
C LYS A 31 -7.07 9.59 -10.35
N LEU A 32 -6.34 8.67 -10.96
CA LEU A 32 -4.90 8.52 -10.79
C LEU A 32 -4.28 9.25 -11.98
N SER A 33 -3.25 10.07 -11.79
CA SER A 33 -2.43 10.51 -12.93
C SER A 33 -1.61 9.30 -13.38
N VAL A 34 -2.24 8.46 -14.20
CA VAL A 34 -1.72 7.19 -14.69
C VAL A 34 -0.40 7.41 -15.46
N ASN A 35 -0.23 8.59 -16.06
CA ASN A 35 0.99 8.98 -16.77
C ASN A 35 2.19 9.17 -15.84
N ASP A 36 1.98 9.40 -14.54
CA ASP A 36 3.07 9.57 -13.57
C ASP A 36 3.81 8.25 -13.30
N LEU A 37 3.26 7.13 -13.76
CA LEU A 37 3.90 5.81 -13.70
C LEU A 37 4.90 5.58 -14.84
N ASN A 38 4.90 6.42 -15.89
CA ASN A 38 5.88 6.29 -16.98
C ASN A 38 7.30 6.57 -16.44
N ALA A 39 8.27 5.82 -16.95
CA ALA A 39 9.67 5.86 -16.55
C ALA A 39 9.94 5.51 -15.07
N LEU A 40 8.95 4.99 -14.35
CA LEU A 40 9.17 4.41 -13.02
C LEU A 40 9.52 2.92 -13.13
N ARG A 41 10.41 2.46 -12.26
CA ARG A 41 10.73 1.05 -12.08
C ARG A 41 9.77 0.43 -11.08
N LEU A 42 9.14 -0.69 -11.44
CA LEU A 42 8.39 -1.50 -10.48
C LEU A 42 9.39 -2.15 -9.52
N GLN A 43 9.51 -1.64 -8.31
CA GLN A 43 10.50 -2.08 -7.33
C GLN A 43 10.05 -3.32 -6.56
N ASP A 44 8.76 -3.41 -6.23
CA ASP A 44 8.24 -4.48 -5.38
C ASP A 44 6.75 -4.74 -5.65
N SER A 45 6.30 -5.94 -5.29
CA SER A 45 4.91 -6.37 -5.36
C SER A 45 4.52 -7.21 -4.13
N GLN A 46 3.64 -6.64 -3.31
CA GLN A 46 3.19 -7.24 -2.04
C GLN A 46 1.68 -7.44 -2.02
N VAL A 47 1.22 -8.38 -1.19
CA VAL A 47 -0.20 -8.61 -0.93
C VAL A 47 -0.44 -8.57 0.54
N HIS A 48 -1.46 -7.83 0.93
CA HIS A 48 -1.97 -7.82 2.29
C HIS A 48 -3.49 -7.85 2.28
N GLY A 49 -4.07 -8.89 2.87
CA GLY A 49 -5.49 -9.18 2.80
C GLY A 49 -6.00 -9.24 1.37
N LYS A 50 -6.96 -8.37 1.04
CA LYS A 50 -7.58 -8.28 -0.30
C LYS A 50 -6.95 -7.19 -1.20
N ASN A 51 -5.78 -6.68 -0.84
CA ASN A 51 -5.12 -5.60 -1.57
C ASN A 51 -3.78 -6.05 -2.13
N LEU A 52 -3.52 -5.65 -3.38
CA LEU A 52 -2.22 -5.76 -4.03
C LEU A 52 -1.52 -4.41 -3.95
N TYR A 53 -0.24 -4.40 -3.65
CA TYR A 53 0.58 -3.19 -3.51
C TYR A 53 1.75 -3.27 -4.45
N LEU A 54 1.93 -2.26 -5.28
CA LEU A 54 3.06 -2.15 -6.21
C LEU A 54 3.91 -0.94 -5.83
N ALA A 55 5.20 -1.14 -5.58
CA ALA A 55 6.12 -0.05 -5.31
C ALA A 55 6.74 0.47 -6.60
N PHE A 56 6.75 1.78 -6.79
CA PHE A 56 7.37 2.43 -7.94
C PHE A 56 8.44 3.41 -7.48
N VAL A 57 9.62 3.33 -8.09
CA VAL A 57 10.72 4.26 -7.85
C VAL A 57 11.17 4.88 -9.16
N ALA A 58 11.80 6.05 -9.10
CA ALA A 58 12.41 6.64 -10.29
C ALA A 58 13.40 5.63 -10.89
N ALA A 59 13.33 5.40 -12.21
CA ALA A 59 14.38 4.66 -12.87
C ALA A 59 15.65 5.51 -12.83
N GLU A 60 16.69 5.06 -12.15
CA GLU A 60 18.00 5.70 -12.29
C GLU A 60 18.36 5.70 -13.77
N GLY A 61 18.74 6.87 -14.29
CA GLY A 61 19.25 6.98 -15.65
C GLY A 61 20.53 6.15 -15.82
N PRO A 62 21.06 6.00 -17.04
CA PRO A 62 22.38 5.43 -17.22
C PRO A 62 23.34 6.30 -16.41
N LEU A 63 23.92 5.75 -15.33
CA LEU A 63 24.97 6.41 -14.59
C LEU A 63 26.10 6.74 -15.58
N GLY A 64 26.19 8.02 -15.93
CA GLY A 64 27.38 8.58 -16.51
C GLY A 64 28.52 8.35 -15.52
N ALA A 65 29.63 7.83 -16.02
CA ALA A 65 30.85 7.69 -15.27
C ALA A 65 31.27 9.03 -14.64
N THR A 66 31.83 8.92 -13.43
CA THR A 66 32.72 9.87 -12.72
C THR A 66 32.19 11.25 -12.34
N ALA A 67 32.11 11.49 -11.04
CA ALA A 67 32.68 12.67 -10.38
C ALA A 67 32.64 12.49 -8.84
N GLU A 68 33.84 12.33 -8.24
CA GLU A 68 34.22 12.76 -6.88
C GLU A 68 33.58 11.95 -5.71
N GLU A 69 34.21 11.05 -4.93
CA GLU A 69 35.59 10.75 -4.55
C GLU A 69 36.59 11.91 -4.46
N THR A 70 36.11 13.08 -4.05
CA THR A 70 36.95 14.09 -3.43
C THR A 70 36.11 14.93 -2.50
N VAL A 71 36.27 14.70 -1.20
CA VAL A 71 36.21 15.67 -0.08
C VAL A 71 36.02 14.81 1.16
N LEU A 72 37.14 14.48 1.81
CA LEU A 72 37.36 14.55 3.26
C LEU A 72 38.80 14.06 3.55
N GLN A 73 39.77 14.77 2.96
CA GLN A 73 41.12 14.90 3.51
C GLN A 73 41.42 16.40 3.60
N ARG A 74 41.92 16.82 4.78
CA ARG A 74 41.86 18.16 5.43
C ARG A 74 40.54 18.32 6.18
N GLU A 75 40.51 18.29 7.50
CA GLU A 75 41.40 19.00 8.42
C GLU A 75 41.92 18.10 9.54
N ALA A 76 43.26 18.06 9.67
CA ALA A 76 43.93 17.76 10.91
C ALA A 76 44.41 19.08 11.53
N ALA A 77 44.33 19.14 12.86
CA ALA A 77 45.00 20.07 13.78
C ALA A 77 44.37 21.45 14.04
N CYS A 78 43.58 21.51 15.12
CA CYS A 78 43.71 22.43 16.26
C CYS A 78 42.66 21.95 17.30
N GLY A 79 42.97 21.56 18.52
CA GLY A 79 43.66 22.32 19.55
C GLY A 79 42.68 22.46 20.72
N ALA A 80 43.06 21.95 21.89
CA ALA A 80 42.25 21.77 23.09
C ALA A 80 41.51 23.03 23.59
N HIS A 81 40.41 22.83 24.33
CA HIS A 81 40.22 23.23 25.74
C HIS A 81 38.72 23.23 26.13
N CYS A 82 38.37 22.47 27.19
CA CYS A 82 37.17 22.70 28.00
C CYS A 82 37.41 23.90 28.93
N PRO A 83 36.33 24.54 29.43
CA PRO A 83 36.02 24.27 30.83
C PRO A 83 34.52 24.08 31.12
N ALA A 84 34.29 23.40 32.25
CA ALA A 84 33.01 23.19 32.89
C ALA A 84 32.47 24.47 33.55
N GLN A 85 31.14 24.58 33.65
CA GLN A 85 30.50 25.21 34.81
C GLN A 85 29.10 24.64 35.04
N ALA A 86 28.83 24.38 36.31
CA ALA A 86 27.63 23.79 36.88
C ALA A 86 26.75 24.86 37.54
N GLN A 87 25.43 24.67 37.52
CA GLN A 87 24.40 25.10 38.50
C GLN A 87 23.03 24.71 37.89
N GLN A 88 22.18 23.81 38.39
CA GLN A 88 21.59 23.49 39.71
C GLN A 88 20.32 24.29 40.04
N GLY A 89 19.20 23.54 40.19
CA GLY A 89 17.93 23.93 40.87
C GLY A 89 16.73 24.13 39.92
N GLN A 90 15.47 23.73 40.19
CA GLN A 90 14.75 23.05 41.28
C GLN A 90 13.38 22.56 40.71
N VAL A 91 12.93 21.34 41.02
CA VAL A 91 11.73 20.94 41.82
C VAL A 91 10.40 21.65 41.51
N GLY A 92 9.36 20.85 41.23
CA GLY A 92 7.95 21.26 41.38
C GLY A 92 6.91 20.31 40.75
N ALA A 93 6.37 19.37 41.55
CA ALA A 93 5.04 18.77 41.41
C ALA A 93 4.18 19.30 42.60
N PRO A 94 2.83 19.28 42.64
CA PRO A 94 1.92 18.20 42.22
C PRO A 94 0.56 18.62 41.62
N GLN A 95 -0.29 17.62 41.29
CA GLN A 95 -1.70 17.73 40.89
C GLN A 95 -2.63 18.26 41.99
N PRO A 96 -3.91 18.57 41.67
CA PRO A 96 -4.97 17.61 42.04
C PRO A 96 -6.11 17.42 41.00
N HIS A 97 -6.92 16.40 41.29
CA HIS A 97 -8.04 15.83 40.55
C HIS A 97 -9.29 16.71 40.40
N SER A 98 -10.11 16.41 39.39
CA SER A 98 -11.59 16.45 39.48
C SER A 98 -12.22 15.58 38.39
N GLN A 99 -13.07 14.65 38.82
CA GLN A 99 -13.97 13.82 38.02
C GLN A 99 -15.13 14.67 37.52
N ASP A 100 -15.66 14.36 36.34
CA ASP A 100 -17.11 14.36 36.07
C ASP A 100 -17.38 13.50 34.83
N GLU A 101 -18.22 12.47 35.02
CA GLU A 101 -18.81 11.66 33.96
C GLU A 101 -20.06 12.38 33.43
N GLU A 102 -20.18 12.55 32.11
CA GLU A 102 -21.49 12.62 31.49
C GLU A 102 -21.49 11.90 30.14
N LEU A 103 -22.44 10.97 30.04
CA LEU A 103 -22.67 10.03 28.96
C LEU A 103 -22.96 10.73 27.62
N GLN A 104 -22.20 10.41 26.56
CA GLN A 104 -22.67 10.58 25.19
C GLN A 104 -22.27 9.39 24.31
N GLU A 105 -23.29 8.84 23.64
CA GLU A 105 -23.31 7.66 22.79
C GLU A 105 -22.26 7.69 21.67
N PRO A 106 -21.61 6.56 21.31
CA PRO A 106 -20.68 6.55 20.18
C PRO A 106 -21.48 6.50 18.87
N GLN A 107 -21.72 7.66 18.29
CA GLN A 107 -22.14 7.76 16.90
C GLN A 107 -21.02 7.21 15.99
N HIS A 108 -21.26 6.02 15.44
CA HIS A 108 -20.47 5.44 14.36
C HIS A 108 -20.59 6.30 13.10
N SER A 109 -19.66 7.24 12.92
CA SER A 109 -19.28 7.80 11.62
C SER A 109 -18.00 8.62 11.78
N ARG A 110 -16.85 7.94 11.83
CA ARG A 110 -15.57 8.65 11.75
C ARG A 110 -15.16 8.80 10.30
N SER A 111 -15.39 10.00 9.81
CA SER A 111 -14.77 10.60 8.63
C SER A 111 -13.26 10.36 8.66
N GLU A 112 -12.70 9.73 7.61
CA GLU A 112 -11.25 9.71 7.38
C GLU A 112 -10.82 11.15 7.09
N ALA A 113 -10.09 11.76 8.03
CA ALA A 113 -9.43 13.03 7.80
C ALA A 113 -8.36 12.86 6.72
N PRO A 114 -8.20 13.81 5.78
CA PRO A 114 -7.09 13.79 4.84
C PRO A 114 -5.83 14.19 5.61
N GLU A 115 -4.95 13.23 5.89
CA GLU A 115 -3.64 13.54 6.48
C GLU A 115 -2.82 14.41 5.53
N ALA A 116 -2.17 15.38 6.16
CA ALA A 116 -1.33 16.41 5.58
C ALA A 116 -0.19 15.83 4.72
N ALA A 117 0.33 16.68 3.84
CA ALA A 117 1.25 16.38 2.75
C ALA A 117 2.56 15.66 3.17
N GLU A 118 2.47 14.35 3.38
CA GLU A 118 3.60 13.44 3.16
C GLU A 118 3.79 13.30 1.65
N GLY A 119 5.04 13.32 1.19
CA GLY A 119 5.39 13.26 -0.24
C GLY A 119 4.64 12.16 -1.00
N ARG A 120 4.44 12.34 -2.31
CA ARG A 120 3.75 11.37 -3.18
C ARG A 120 4.17 9.95 -2.81
N GLY A 121 3.24 9.20 -2.23
CA GLY A 121 3.51 7.83 -1.83
C GLY A 121 4.02 7.02 -3.01
N ASN A 122 5.05 6.20 -2.79
CA ASN A 122 5.66 5.36 -3.82
C ASN A 122 4.93 4.03 -4.01
N TRP A 123 3.89 3.76 -3.20
CA TRP A 123 3.10 2.54 -3.29
C TRP A 123 1.74 2.80 -3.94
N LEU A 124 1.42 2.02 -4.96
CA LEU A 124 0.10 1.95 -5.54
C LEU A 124 -0.69 0.81 -4.90
N ARG A 125 -1.66 1.14 -4.05
CA ARG A 125 -2.63 0.18 -3.49
C ARG A 125 -3.73 -0.10 -4.49
N ILE A 126 -3.91 -1.37 -4.83
CA ILE A 126 -4.91 -1.87 -5.77
C ILE A 126 -5.90 -2.76 -5.02
N HIS A 127 -7.15 -2.33 -4.97
CA HIS A 127 -8.27 -3.08 -4.39
C HIS A 127 -9.18 -3.60 -5.51
N PHE A 128 -9.37 -4.90 -5.59
CA PHE A 128 -10.17 -5.52 -6.63
C PHE A 128 -11.64 -5.58 -6.24
N GLY A 129 -12.52 -5.10 -7.12
CA GLY A 129 -13.98 -5.19 -6.94
C GLY A 129 -14.53 -6.58 -7.32
N MET A 130 -15.85 -6.69 -7.39
CA MET A 130 -16.51 -7.91 -7.87
C MET A 130 -16.04 -8.26 -9.30
N PHE A 131 -15.50 -9.45 -9.54
CA PHE A 131 -14.87 -9.81 -10.83
C PHE A 131 -13.59 -9.01 -11.20
N GLY A 132 -12.96 -8.35 -10.23
CA GLY A 132 -11.63 -7.76 -10.44
C GLY A 132 -10.60 -8.82 -10.79
N SER A 133 -9.68 -8.47 -11.68
CA SER A 133 -8.64 -9.40 -12.16
C SER A 133 -7.41 -8.67 -12.69
N ILE A 134 -6.31 -9.40 -12.79
CA ILE A 134 -5.10 -9.00 -13.49
C ILE A 134 -4.80 -10.01 -14.60
N ARG A 135 -4.21 -9.53 -15.70
CA ARG A 135 -3.66 -10.35 -16.78
C ARG A 135 -2.21 -9.94 -17.05
N ALA A 136 -1.39 -10.90 -17.45
CA ALA A 136 -0.04 -10.67 -17.92
C ALA A 136 0.03 -11.05 -19.40
N ASN A 137 0.51 -10.14 -20.24
CA ASN A 137 0.74 -10.34 -21.68
C ASN A 137 -0.51 -10.71 -22.51
N GLU A 138 -1.71 -10.53 -21.96
CA GLU A 138 -2.97 -10.75 -22.68
C GLU A 138 -4.06 -9.77 -22.22
N PHE A 139 -5.05 -9.55 -23.09
CA PHE A 139 -6.28 -8.82 -22.75
C PHE A 139 -7.43 -9.79 -22.52
N SER A 140 -8.23 -9.53 -21.50
CA SER A 140 -9.48 -10.28 -21.29
C SER A 140 -10.45 -10.01 -22.45
N ARG A 141 -11.14 -11.06 -22.91
CA ARG A 141 -12.15 -10.98 -23.95
C ARG A 141 -13.56 -11.19 -23.40
N ALA A 142 -14.56 -10.66 -24.09
CA ALA A 142 -15.96 -10.93 -23.76
C ALA A 142 -16.26 -12.43 -23.87
N SER A 143 -16.71 -13.03 -22.77
CA SER A 143 -17.16 -14.44 -22.74
C SER A 143 -18.66 -14.59 -22.86
N ARG A 144 -19.42 -13.49 -22.69
CA ARG A 144 -20.88 -13.43 -22.78
C ARG A 144 -21.30 -12.07 -23.33
N ALA A 145 -22.44 -12.04 -24.02
CA ALA A 145 -23.08 -10.81 -24.42
C ALA A 145 -23.47 -9.96 -23.19
N ASN A 146 -23.39 -8.64 -23.33
CA ASN A 146 -23.88 -7.71 -22.33
C ASN A 146 -25.42 -7.76 -22.25
N LYS A 147 -26.03 -7.00 -21.31
CA LYS A 147 -27.50 -6.94 -21.17
C LYS A 147 -28.24 -6.45 -22.43
N ARG A 148 -27.53 -5.80 -23.37
CA ARG A 148 -28.05 -5.29 -24.65
C ARG A 148 -27.81 -6.26 -25.81
N GLY A 149 -27.15 -7.40 -25.59
CA GLY A 149 -26.79 -8.37 -26.62
C GLY A 149 -25.45 -8.13 -27.29
N ASP A 150 -24.72 -7.05 -26.97
CA ASP A 150 -23.43 -6.76 -27.60
C ASP A 150 -22.30 -7.56 -26.96
N TRP A 151 -21.37 -8.01 -27.80
CA TRP A 151 -20.11 -8.61 -27.40
C TRP A 151 -19.05 -7.51 -27.32
N LYS A 152 -18.79 -7.02 -26.10
CA LYS A 152 -17.80 -5.97 -25.86
C LYS A 152 -16.78 -6.41 -24.83
N ASP A 153 -15.51 -6.33 -25.21
CA ASP A 153 -14.40 -6.63 -24.32
C ASP A 153 -14.41 -5.72 -23.08
N PRO A 154 -14.01 -6.24 -21.91
CA PRO A 154 -13.89 -5.44 -20.71
C PRO A 154 -12.84 -4.34 -20.91
N VAL A 155 -13.13 -3.14 -20.41
CA VAL A 155 -12.21 -2.00 -20.50
C VAL A 155 -11.21 -2.06 -19.34
N PRO A 156 -9.89 -2.09 -19.60
CA PRO A 156 -8.88 -2.04 -18.55
C PRO A 156 -8.96 -0.75 -17.71
N ARG A 157 -8.70 -0.88 -16.41
CA ARG A 157 -8.55 0.23 -15.48
C ARG A 157 -7.12 0.79 -15.50
N LEU A 158 -6.13 -0.08 -15.66
CA LEU A 158 -4.71 0.27 -15.78
C LEU A 158 -4.03 -0.74 -16.71
N ILE A 159 -3.10 -0.27 -17.53
CA ILE A 159 -2.21 -1.07 -18.37
C ILE A 159 -0.79 -0.57 -18.11
N LEU A 160 0.14 -1.45 -17.76
CA LEU A 160 1.56 -1.15 -17.59
C LEU A 160 2.35 -1.92 -18.64
N HIS A 161 3.01 -1.22 -19.56
CA HIS A 161 3.97 -1.83 -20.49
C HIS A 161 5.38 -1.65 -19.93
N PHE A 162 6.18 -2.71 -19.99
CA PHE A 162 7.52 -2.74 -19.44
C PHE A 162 8.59 -2.81 -20.54
N GLU A 163 9.80 -2.39 -20.21
CA GLU A 163 10.93 -2.32 -21.14
C GLU A 163 11.31 -3.65 -21.80
N SER A 164 11.03 -4.79 -21.16
CA SER A 164 11.24 -6.13 -21.76
C SER A 164 10.21 -6.51 -22.84
N GLY A 165 9.21 -5.66 -23.09
CA GLY A 165 8.14 -5.88 -24.05
C GLY A 165 6.87 -6.52 -23.47
N GLY A 166 6.92 -7.02 -22.23
CA GLY A 166 5.75 -7.55 -21.54
C GLY A 166 4.83 -6.46 -20.97
N PHE A 167 3.61 -6.83 -20.59
CA PHE A 167 2.65 -5.90 -20.00
C PHE A 167 1.70 -6.53 -18.98
N LEU A 168 1.22 -5.71 -18.05
CA LEU A 168 0.18 -6.05 -17.06
C LEU A 168 -1.11 -5.28 -17.35
N VAL A 169 -2.25 -5.94 -17.19
CA VAL A 169 -3.58 -5.34 -17.39
C VAL A 169 -4.45 -5.57 -16.18
N PHE A 170 -5.01 -4.51 -15.62
CA PHE A 170 -5.85 -4.55 -14.42
C PHE A 170 -7.30 -4.22 -14.76
N TYR A 171 -8.23 -5.03 -14.26
CA TYR A 171 -9.67 -4.89 -14.49
C TYR A 171 -10.45 -4.78 -13.19
N ASN A 172 -11.55 -4.03 -13.24
CA ASN A 172 -12.49 -3.76 -12.16
C ASN A 172 -11.83 -3.60 -10.77
N CYS A 173 -10.91 -2.64 -10.68
CA CYS A 173 -10.17 -2.31 -9.47
C CYS A 173 -10.22 -0.81 -9.17
N ARG A 174 -10.01 -0.49 -7.88
CA ARG A 174 -9.75 0.85 -7.35
C ARG A 174 -8.26 0.95 -7.04
N MET A 175 -7.67 2.10 -7.34
CA MET A 175 -6.24 2.35 -7.17
C MET A 175 -6.05 3.65 -6.41
N LEU A 176 -5.15 3.63 -5.43
CA LEU A 176 -4.84 4.77 -4.56
C LEU A 176 -3.34 4.76 -4.27
N TRP A 177 -2.70 5.92 -4.33
CA TRP A 177 -1.34 6.08 -3.83
C TRP A 177 -1.33 6.05 -2.30
N CYS A 178 -0.31 5.43 -1.71
CA CYS A 178 -0.06 5.42 -0.27
C CYS A 178 1.45 5.44 0.01
N SER A 179 1.84 5.93 1.20
CA SER A 179 3.24 6.02 1.62
C SER A 179 3.86 4.67 1.97
N SER A 180 3.05 3.70 2.40
CA SER A 180 3.49 2.32 2.66
C SER A 180 2.33 1.34 2.51
N PRO A 181 2.62 0.03 2.34
CA PRO A 181 1.61 -1.01 2.43
C PRO A 181 1.24 -1.17 3.91
N ARG A 182 0.49 -0.20 4.48
CA ARG A 182 -0.01 -0.27 5.87
C ARG A 182 -0.96 -1.46 5.99
N ALA A 183 -0.41 -2.58 6.43
CA ALA A 183 -1.12 -3.79 6.75
C ALA A 183 -0.63 -4.32 8.09
N ASP A 184 -1.55 -4.84 8.90
CA ASP A 184 -1.21 -5.52 10.14
C ASP A 184 -1.02 -7.03 9.84
N PRO A 185 0.22 -7.55 9.81
CA PRO A 185 0.47 -8.96 9.54
C PRO A 185 -0.23 -9.89 10.52
N ALA A 186 -0.58 -9.40 11.72
CA ALA A 186 -1.29 -10.15 12.73
C ALA A 186 -2.77 -10.41 12.37
N SER A 187 -3.32 -9.69 11.39
CA SER A 187 -4.70 -9.82 10.92
C SER A 187 -4.84 -10.50 9.56
N ASP A 188 -3.75 -10.64 8.79
CA ASP A 188 -3.77 -11.29 7.48
C ASP A 188 -3.81 -12.81 7.62
N ILE A 189 -4.87 -13.43 7.09
CA ILE A 189 -5.13 -14.87 7.21
C ILE A 189 -4.07 -15.75 6.51
N LEU A 190 -3.29 -15.19 5.59
CA LEU A 190 -2.21 -15.88 4.88
C LEU A 190 -0.83 -15.56 5.45
N SER A 191 -0.74 -14.61 6.39
CA SER A 191 0.52 -14.26 7.04
C SER A 191 0.94 -15.33 8.06
N VAL A 192 2.24 -15.59 8.14
CA VAL A 192 2.81 -16.45 9.20
C VAL A 192 2.69 -15.81 10.58
N GLU A 193 2.50 -14.49 10.64
CA GLU A 193 2.34 -13.70 11.86
C GLU A 193 0.88 -13.62 12.31
N PHE A 194 -0.05 -14.29 11.63
CA PHE A 194 -1.48 -14.25 11.95
C PHE A 194 -1.77 -14.60 13.42
N HIS A 195 -2.31 -13.64 14.16
CA HIS A 195 -2.45 -13.75 15.60
C HIS A 195 -3.74 -14.48 15.99
N ARG A 196 -3.67 -15.81 16.05
CA ARG A 196 -4.79 -16.70 16.41
C ARG A 196 -5.53 -16.30 17.70
N GLY A 197 -4.81 -15.88 18.74
CA GLY A 197 -5.44 -15.45 20.00
C GLY A 197 -6.26 -14.14 19.90
N ARG A 198 -5.97 -13.27 18.94
CA ARG A 198 -6.76 -12.05 18.66
C ARG A 198 -8.00 -12.42 17.86
N ALA A 199 -7.83 -13.26 16.84
CA ALA A 199 -8.92 -13.82 16.03
C ALA A 199 -9.92 -14.58 16.90
N LEU A 200 -9.46 -15.44 17.81
CA LEU A 200 -10.33 -16.18 18.74
C LEU A 200 -11.12 -15.24 19.65
N ARG A 201 -10.47 -14.22 20.23
CA ARG A 201 -11.17 -13.20 21.05
C ARG A 201 -12.27 -12.48 20.26
N ALA A 202 -12.00 -12.14 19.00
CA ALA A 202 -13.01 -11.54 18.13
C ALA A 202 -14.18 -12.52 17.87
N LEU A 203 -13.91 -13.81 17.66
CA LEU A 203 -14.95 -14.83 17.46
C LEU A 203 -15.79 -15.11 18.72
N CYS A 204 -15.27 -14.80 19.91
CA CYS A 204 -16.02 -14.89 21.16
C CYS A 204 -16.89 -13.67 21.45
N ALA A 205 -16.85 -12.63 20.61
CA ALA A 205 -17.77 -11.49 20.72
C ALA A 205 -19.23 -11.94 20.49
N PRO A 206 -20.22 -11.20 21.02
CA PRO A 206 -21.64 -11.57 20.88
C PRO A 206 -22.18 -11.41 19.45
N ASP A 207 -21.40 -10.83 18.53
CA ASP A 207 -21.78 -10.65 17.14
C ASP A 207 -21.94 -12.00 16.41
N PRO A 208 -22.88 -12.11 15.45
CA PRO A 208 -22.93 -13.26 14.57
C PRO A 208 -21.57 -13.55 13.93
N ILE A 209 -21.15 -14.82 13.97
CA ILE A 209 -19.81 -15.25 13.51
C ILE A 209 -19.51 -14.75 12.09
N CYS A 210 -20.51 -14.74 11.21
CA CYS A 210 -20.36 -14.27 9.83
C CYS A 210 -19.94 -12.79 9.73
N TYR A 211 -20.37 -11.92 10.66
CA TYR A 211 -19.97 -10.52 10.67
C TYR A 211 -18.52 -10.38 11.12
N THR A 212 -18.14 -11.11 12.17
CA THR A 212 -16.77 -11.14 12.68
C THR A 212 -15.79 -11.67 11.62
N LEU A 213 -16.13 -12.74 10.91
CA LEU A 213 -15.27 -13.31 9.86
C LEU A 213 -15.03 -12.35 8.70
N LEU A 214 -15.99 -11.49 8.39
CA LEU A 214 -15.85 -10.50 7.31
C LEU A 214 -15.10 -9.23 7.73
N ASP A 215 -14.84 -9.06 9.02
CA ASP A 215 -14.11 -7.91 9.55
C ASP A 215 -12.61 -8.01 9.23
N GLN A 216 -12.17 -7.17 8.29
CA GLN A 216 -10.78 -7.15 7.82
C GLN A 216 -9.78 -6.67 8.90
N ARG A 217 -10.25 -6.16 10.05
CA ARG A 217 -9.37 -5.84 11.20
C ARG A 217 -8.85 -7.10 11.91
N TYR A 218 -9.57 -8.22 11.78
CA TYR A 218 -9.23 -9.49 12.44
C TYR A 218 -8.95 -10.61 11.44
N PHE A 219 -9.64 -10.62 10.29
CA PHE A 219 -9.55 -11.65 9.25
C PHE A 219 -9.32 -11.02 7.88
N SER A 220 -8.27 -10.21 7.77
CA SER A 220 -7.87 -9.56 6.53
C SER A 220 -7.61 -10.61 5.44
N GLY A 221 -8.34 -10.51 4.33
CA GLY A 221 -8.29 -11.48 3.23
C GLY A 221 -9.55 -12.34 3.10
N LEU A 222 -10.33 -12.54 4.16
CA LEU A 222 -11.54 -13.39 4.16
C LEU A 222 -12.73 -12.61 3.61
N GLY A 223 -13.52 -13.16 2.69
CA GLY A 223 -14.66 -12.46 2.05
C GLY A 223 -15.97 -13.19 1.97
#